data_AF-A0A538P6U3-F1
#
_entry.id   AF-A0A538P6U3-F1
#
_cell.length_a   1.000
_cell.length_b   1.000
_cell.length_c   1.000
_cell.angle_alpha   90.00
_cell.angle_beta   90.00
_cell.angle_gamma   90.00
#
_symmetry.space_group_name_H-M   'P 1'
#
loop_
_entity.id
_entity.type
_entity.pdbx_description
1 polymer ?
#
loop_
_entity_poly.entity_id
_entity_poly.type
_entity_poly.pdbx_seq_one_letter_code
_entity_poly.pdbx_strand_id
1 'polypeptide(L)'
;MKASLASGGRVEVTDWNLVTSEKLREYDGVILSGSYDMLSSARTQAKFAREIDAMKDHGGPALGVCFGHQLLGHAFGSRVVRAANPAKGYRDAEVLRRDPLFRGLPHSIGVYESHQEEGESLPAGFAHLARSSTAEICAMKHSGLPIYGVQFHPERY
;
A
#
# COMPACT_ATOMS: atom_id res chain seq x y z
N MET A 1 -3.79 -12.60 17.84
CA MET A 1 -5.16 -12.45 17.31
C MET A 1 -5.28 -13.41 16.13
N LYS A 2 -6.29 -14.30 16.05
CA LYS A 2 -6.51 -15.15 14.86
C LYS A 2 -7.46 -14.39 13.93
N ALA A 3 -6.96 -13.98 12.77
CA ALA A 3 -7.78 -13.45 11.70
C ALA A 3 -7.94 -14.53 10.61
N SER A 4 -9.03 -14.50 9.87
CA SER A 4 -9.25 -15.36 8.71
C SER A 4 -9.74 -14.51 7.55
N LEU A 5 -9.27 -14.80 6.34
CA LEU A 5 -9.84 -14.17 5.14
C LEU A 5 -11.24 -14.75 4.90
N ALA A 6 -12.15 -13.95 4.32
CA ALA A 6 -13.47 -14.42 3.92
C ALA A 6 -13.40 -15.62 2.93
N SER A 7 -12.26 -15.80 2.26
CA SER A 7 -11.93 -16.94 1.40
C SER A 7 -11.51 -18.23 2.14
N GLY A 8 -11.45 -18.23 3.47
CA GLY A 8 -11.03 -19.38 4.28
C GLY A 8 -9.50 -19.51 4.46
N GLY A 9 -8.71 -18.54 3.98
CA GLY A 9 -7.27 -18.49 4.22
C GLY A 9 -6.90 -18.24 5.68
N ARG A 10 -5.76 -18.77 6.12
CA ARG A 10 -5.18 -18.47 7.44
C ARG A 10 -4.49 -17.11 7.38
N VAL A 11 -4.72 -16.28 8.40
CA VAL A 11 -4.03 -14.99 8.55
C VAL A 11 -3.20 -15.00 9.81
N GLU A 12 -1.94 -14.62 9.67
CA GLU A 12 -1.04 -14.27 10.76
C GLU A 12 -0.85 -12.76 10.78
N VAL A 13 -0.92 -12.15 11.96
CA VAL A 13 -0.60 -10.74 12.17
C VAL A 13 0.70 -10.68 12.94
N THR A 14 1.73 -10.11 12.32
CA THR A 14 3.06 -9.90 12.91
C THR A 14 3.36 -8.40 13.01
N ASP A 15 4.20 -8.04 13.98
CA ASP A 15 4.72 -6.67 14.10
C ASP A 15 5.82 -6.43 13.04
N TRP A 16 5.95 -5.18 12.58
CA TRP A 16 6.90 -4.76 11.54
C TRP A 16 8.37 -5.08 11.91
N ASN A 17 8.74 -5.18 13.21
CA ASN A 17 10.15 -5.44 13.60
C ASN A 17 10.60 -6.87 13.33
N LEU A 18 9.63 -7.78 13.24
CA LEU A 18 9.89 -9.20 13.07
C LEU A 18 9.93 -9.61 11.60
N VAL A 19 9.65 -8.68 10.69
CA VAL A 19 9.60 -8.94 9.25
C VAL A 19 11.02 -9.02 8.66
N THR A 20 11.29 -10.11 7.95
CA THR A 20 12.45 -10.30 7.06
C THR A 20 11.98 -10.86 5.72
N SER A 21 12.79 -10.74 4.67
CA SER A 21 12.43 -11.27 3.36
C SER A 21 12.26 -12.81 3.39
N GLU A 22 13.03 -13.53 4.22
CA GLU A 22 12.85 -14.97 4.47
C GLU A 22 11.48 -15.27 5.04
N LYS A 23 11.07 -14.51 6.05
CA LYS A 23 9.78 -14.72 6.71
C LYS A 23 8.62 -14.44 5.76
N LEU A 24 8.72 -13.39 4.93
CA LEU A 24 7.69 -13.08 3.94
C LEU A 24 7.49 -14.19 2.90
N ARG A 25 8.55 -14.93 2.55
CA ARG A 25 8.48 -16.07 1.62
C ARG A 25 7.73 -17.29 2.17
N GLU A 26 7.46 -17.34 3.47
CA GLU A 26 6.64 -18.40 4.07
C GLU A 26 5.14 -18.22 3.78
N TYR A 27 4.72 -17.07 3.26
CA TYR A 27 3.32 -16.72 3.02
C TYR A 27 3.00 -16.66 1.52
N ASP A 28 1.80 -17.11 1.17
CA ASP A 28 1.25 -16.99 -0.19
C ASP A 28 0.97 -15.52 -0.59
N GLY A 29 0.85 -14.63 0.38
CA GLY A 29 0.65 -13.21 0.17
C GLY A 29 0.78 -12.40 1.46
N VAL A 30 1.17 -11.14 1.31
CA VAL A 30 1.48 -10.23 2.42
C VAL A 30 0.59 -8.99 2.33
N ILE A 31 0.10 -8.50 3.46
CA ILE A 31 -0.59 -7.21 3.54
C ILE A 31 0.20 -6.31 4.48
N LEU A 32 0.64 -5.15 3.99
CA LEU A 32 1.25 -4.10 4.79
C LEU A 32 0.14 -3.13 5.19
N SER A 33 -0.20 -3.10 6.48
CA SER A 33 -1.33 -2.33 6.97
C SER A 33 -1.07 -0.82 7.02
N GLY A 34 -2.13 -0.05 7.31
CA GLY A 34 -1.99 1.36 7.68
C GLY A 34 -1.27 1.56 9.02
N SER A 35 -0.83 2.80 9.27
CA SER A 35 -0.27 3.27 10.54
C SER A 35 -0.63 4.74 10.75
N TYR A 36 -0.55 5.22 11.99
CA TYR A 36 -0.58 6.65 12.31
C TYR A 36 0.80 7.30 12.24
N ASP A 37 1.87 6.52 12.01
CA ASP A 37 3.21 7.03 11.80
C ASP A 37 3.32 7.84 10.50
N MET A 38 4.32 8.72 10.45
CA MET A 38 4.60 9.65 9.35
C MET A 38 5.93 9.27 8.71
N LEU A 39 5.90 8.61 7.55
CA LEU A 39 7.05 8.06 6.85
C LEU A 39 7.94 9.14 6.21
N SER A 40 7.48 10.38 6.11
CA SER A 40 8.32 11.50 5.64
C SER A 40 9.50 11.80 6.59
N SER A 41 9.48 11.31 7.84
CA SER A 41 10.55 11.55 8.81
C SER A 41 11.61 10.44 8.82
N ALA A 42 12.89 10.84 8.92
CA ALA A 42 14.02 9.91 9.00
C ALA A 42 13.92 8.96 10.21
N ARG A 43 13.33 9.41 11.32
CA ARG A 43 13.09 8.58 12.51
C ARG A 43 12.12 7.44 12.19
N THR A 44 11.04 7.72 11.48
CA THR A 44 10.08 6.69 11.05
C THR A 44 10.72 5.75 10.04
N GLN A 45 11.46 6.28 9.05
CA GLN A 45 12.17 5.45 8.09
C GLN A 45 13.13 4.48 8.78
N ALA A 46 13.87 4.93 9.80
CA ALA A 46 14.74 4.06 10.60
C ALA A 46 13.94 3.01 11.41
N LYS A 47 12.78 3.38 11.97
CA LYS A 47 11.89 2.46 12.70
C LYS A 47 11.40 1.31 11.81
N PHE A 48 11.07 1.62 10.55
CA PHE A 48 10.52 0.67 9.58
C PHE A 48 11.56 0.11 8.58
N ALA A 49 12.86 0.37 8.80
CA ALA A 49 13.92 0.01 7.85
C ALA A 49 13.91 -1.48 7.48
N ARG A 50 13.65 -2.36 8.46
CA ARG A 50 13.54 -3.81 8.22
C ARG A 50 12.42 -4.19 7.26
N GLU A 51 11.25 -3.59 7.44
CA GLU A 51 10.09 -3.85 6.58
C GLU A 51 10.32 -3.25 5.18
N ILE A 52 10.88 -2.05 5.10
CA ILE A 52 11.29 -1.40 3.84
C ILE A 52 12.27 -2.30 3.08
N ASP A 53 13.30 -2.81 3.74
CA ASP A 53 14.32 -3.66 3.11
C ASP A 53 13.75 -5.03 2.73
N ALA A 54 12.94 -5.65 3.59
CA ALA A 54 12.28 -6.92 3.28
C ALA A 54 11.40 -6.82 2.02
N MET A 55 10.73 -5.69 1.80
CA MET A 55 9.88 -5.47 0.62
C MET A 55 10.66 -5.23 -0.66
N LYS A 56 11.91 -4.76 -0.61
CA LYS A 56 12.76 -4.64 -1.81
C LYS A 56 13.11 -6.01 -2.40
N ASP A 57 13.29 -6.99 -1.52
CA ASP A 57 13.64 -8.37 -1.88
C ASP A 57 12.42 -9.30 -2.03
N HIS A 58 11.21 -8.79 -1.74
CA HIS A 58 9.99 -9.59 -1.80
C HIS A 58 9.54 -9.78 -3.24
N GLY A 59 9.54 -11.02 -3.72
CA GLY A 59 9.03 -11.38 -5.05
C GLY A 59 7.58 -11.87 -5.07
N GLY A 60 6.96 -12.05 -3.89
CA GLY A 60 5.64 -12.65 -3.75
C GLY A 60 4.49 -11.64 -3.82
N PRO A 61 3.23 -12.10 -3.77
CA PRO A 61 2.07 -11.22 -3.71
C PRO A 61 2.12 -10.30 -2.49
N ALA A 62 1.90 -9.01 -2.70
CA ALA A 62 1.81 -8.04 -1.62
C ALA A 62 0.77 -6.95 -1.91
N LEU A 63 0.10 -6.49 -0.87
CA LEU A 63 -0.78 -5.32 -0.90
C LEU A 63 -0.41 -4.35 0.23
N GLY A 64 0.03 -3.15 -0.13
CA GLY A 64 0.21 -2.06 0.82
C GLY A 64 -1.02 -1.19 0.92
N VAL A 65 -1.48 -0.91 2.14
CA VAL A 65 -2.67 -0.11 2.43
C VAL A 65 -2.28 1.15 3.20
N CYS A 66 -2.66 2.32 2.68
CA CYS A 66 -2.37 3.64 3.27
C CYS A 66 -0.87 3.83 3.59
N PHE A 67 -0.45 3.71 4.85
CA PHE A 67 0.97 3.71 5.22
C PHE A 67 1.76 2.61 4.53
N GLY A 68 1.21 1.39 4.39
CA GLY A 68 1.84 0.31 3.65
C GLY A 68 2.01 0.63 2.16
N HIS A 69 1.09 1.40 1.56
CA HIS A 69 1.23 1.90 0.19
C HIS A 69 2.41 2.88 0.08
N GLN A 70 2.53 3.80 1.04
CA GLN A 70 3.64 4.76 1.11
C GLN A 70 4.97 4.05 1.34
N LEU A 71 4.99 3.02 2.20
CA LEU A 71 6.16 2.19 2.48
C LEU A 71 6.63 1.45 1.24
N LEU A 72 5.70 0.85 0.48
CA LEU A 72 6.02 0.26 -0.82
C LEU A 72 6.60 1.30 -1.77
N GLY A 73 5.93 2.45 -1.92
CA GLY A 73 6.45 3.54 -2.75
C GLY A 73 7.88 3.90 -2.37
N HIS A 74 8.15 4.02 -1.07
CA HIS A 74 9.46 4.33 -0.52
C HIS A 74 10.51 3.25 -0.76
N ALA A 75 10.15 1.98 -0.55
CA ALA A 75 11.04 0.84 -0.80
C ALA A 75 11.52 0.82 -2.27
N PHE A 76 10.66 1.22 -3.20
CA PHE A 76 10.96 1.31 -4.63
C PHE A 76 11.40 2.71 -5.11
N GLY A 77 11.80 3.60 -4.18
CA GLY A 77 12.51 4.84 -4.49
C GLY A 77 11.66 6.10 -4.55
N SER A 78 10.36 6.06 -4.29
CA SER A 78 9.58 7.28 -4.08
C SER A 78 9.93 7.94 -2.76
N ARG A 79 9.97 9.27 -2.74
CA ARG A 79 9.94 10.01 -1.49
C ARG A 79 8.52 10.06 -0.95
N VAL A 80 8.38 10.07 0.37
CA VAL A 80 7.10 10.34 1.04
C VAL A 80 7.14 11.75 1.59
N VAL A 81 6.09 12.51 1.30
CA VAL A 81 5.96 13.93 1.65
C VAL A 81 4.62 14.16 2.32
N ARG A 82 4.45 15.32 2.97
CA ARG A 82 3.12 15.74 3.41
C ARG A 82 2.21 15.90 2.20
N ALA A 83 1.01 15.34 2.32
CA ALA A 83 0.02 15.43 1.27
C ALA A 83 -0.37 16.90 1.03
N ALA A 84 -0.51 17.29 -0.23
CA ALA A 84 -1.02 18.62 -0.57
C ALA A 84 -2.45 18.81 -0.04
N ASN A 85 -3.26 17.73 -0.10
CA ASN A 85 -4.62 17.69 0.40
C ASN A 85 -4.85 16.48 1.33
N PRO A 86 -4.47 16.58 2.62
CA PRO A 86 -4.76 15.52 3.60
C PRO A 86 -6.24 15.15 3.61
N ALA A 87 -6.54 13.86 3.72
CA ALA A 87 -7.90 13.35 3.58
C ALA A 87 -8.31 12.49 4.77
N LYS A 88 -9.59 12.63 5.13
CA LYS A 88 -10.30 11.69 6.00
C LYS A 88 -11.76 11.61 5.57
N GLY A 89 -12.21 10.45 5.12
CA GLY A 89 -13.59 10.22 4.70
C GLY A 89 -13.71 9.60 3.31
N TYR A 90 -14.95 9.49 2.84
CA TYR A 90 -15.25 8.92 1.53
C TYR A 90 -14.95 9.89 0.39
N ARG A 91 -14.45 9.33 -0.71
CA ARG A 91 -14.07 10.02 -1.94
C ARG A 91 -14.34 9.09 -3.12
N ASP A 92 -14.47 9.66 -4.30
CA ASP A 92 -14.40 8.89 -5.54
C ASP A 92 -12.94 8.78 -6.00
N ALA A 93 -12.51 7.56 -6.30
CA ALA A 93 -11.25 7.29 -6.99
C ALA A 93 -11.52 6.88 -8.44
N GLU A 94 -10.82 7.53 -9.37
CA GLU A 94 -10.85 7.25 -10.80
C GLU A 94 -9.85 6.14 -11.13
N VAL A 95 -10.33 5.03 -11.68
CA VAL A 95 -9.51 3.91 -12.18
C VAL A 95 -8.96 4.29 -13.56
N LEU A 96 -7.65 4.49 -13.65
CA LEU A 96 -6.99 5.00 -14.85
C LEU A 96 -6.76 3.94 -15.92
N ARG A 97 -6.76 2.65 -15.54
CA ARG A 97 -6.57 1.53 -16.47
C ARG A 97 -7.14 0.22 -15.94
N ARG A 98 -7.44 -0.69 -16.87
CA ARG A 98 -7.89 -2.06 -16.52
C ARG A 98 -6.78 -2.81 -15.81
N ASP A 99 -7.11 -3.36 -14.66
CA ASP A 99 -6.22 -4.23 -13.88
C ASP A 99 -7.05 -5.25 -13.07
N PRO A 100 -6.53 -6.48 -12.82
CA PRO A 100 -7.20 -7.47 -11.97
C PRO A 100 -7.65 -6.95 -10.60
N LEU A 101 -6.95 -5.97 -10.01
CA LEU A 101 -7.32 -5.35 -8.73
C LEU A 101 -8.74 -4.76 -8.75
N PHE A 102 -9.16 -4.20 -9.89
CA PHE A 102 -10.45 -3.52 -10.05
C PHE A 102 -11.46 -4.32 -10.89
N ARG A 103 -11.22 -5.62 -11.09
CA ARG A 103 -12.08 -6.45 -11.94
C ARG A 103 -13.51 -6.49 -11.39
N GLY A 104 -14.46 -6.09 -12.23
CA GLY A 104 -15.89 -6.05 -11.88
C GLY A 104 -16.34 -4.77 -11.19
N LEU A 105 -15.43 -3.80 -10.99
CA LEU A 105 -15.75 -2.49 -10.45
C LEU A 105 -15.96 -1.46 -11.58
N PRO A 106 -16.76 -0.41 -11.33
CA PRO A 106 -16.87 0.73 -12.24
C PRO A 106 -15.56 1.52 -12.38
N HIS A 107 -15.50 2.42 -13.35
CA HIS A 107 -14.34 3.30 -13.57
C HIS A 107 -14.15 4.33 -12.44
N SER A 108 -15.20 4.63 -11.69
CA SER A 108 -15.13 5.48 -10.50
C SER A 108 -15.66 4.69 -9.32
N ILE A 109 -14.83 4.53 -8.29
CA ILE A 109 -15.13 3.72 -7.10
C ILE A 109 -15.17 4.62 -5.87
N GLY A 110 -16.18 4.44 -5.02
CA GLY A 110 -16.23 5.08 -3.70
C GLY A 110 -15.23 4.38 -2.76
N VAL A 111 -14.29 5.14 -2.21
CA VAL A 111 -13.23 4.64 -1.32
C VAL A 111 -13.12 5.51 -0.07
N TYR A 112 -12.67 4.92 1.04
CA TYR A 112 -12.39 5.66 2.27
C TYR A 112 -10.90 6.01 2.36
N GLU A 113 -10.56 7.29 2.36
CA GLU A 113 -9.19 7.77 2.55
C GLU A 113 -8.96 8.26 3.99
N SER A 114 -7.76 8.04 4.51
CA SER A 114 -7.34 8.54 5.84
C SER A 114 -5.83 8.72 5.90
N HIS A 115 -5.30 9.76 5.27
CA HIS A 115 -3.86 10.01 5.13
C HIS A 115 -3.51 11.49 5.32
N GLN A 116 -2.27 11.73 5.77
CA GLN A 116 -1.66 13.06 5.89
C GLN A 116 -0.40 13.20 5.04
N GLU A 117 0.04 12.10 4.44
CA GLU A 117 1.24 11.97 3.63
C GLU A 117 0.91 11.22 2.35
N GLU A 118 1.72 11.42 1.33
CA GLU A 118 1.59 10.76 0.04
C GLU A 118 2.96 10.50 -0.59
N GLY A 119 3.00 9.58 -1.54
CA GLY A 119 4.18 9.42 -2.40
C GLY A 119 4.32 10.63 -3.32
N GLU A 120 5.50 11.24 -3.36
CA GLU A 120 5.77 12.41 -4.20
C GLU A 120 5.68 12.10 -5.69
N SER A 121 6.03 10.88 -6.08
CA SER A 121 6.02 10.46 -7.49
C SER A 121 5.78 8.96 -7.61
N LEU A 122 5.25 8.54 -8.75
CA LEU A 122 5.09 7.13 -9.04
C LEU A 122 6.48 6.47 -9.10
N PRO A 123 6.76 5.43 -8.31
CA PRO A 123 8.06 4.76 -8.35
C PRO A 123 8.34 4.19 -9.75
N ALA A 124 9.62 4.20 -10.15
CA ALA A 124 10.02 3.60 -11.41
C ALA A 124 9.61 2.11 -11.45
N GLY A 125 9.10 1.65 -12.61
CA GLY A 125 8.62 0.29 -12.76
C GLY A 125 7.21 0.05 -12.19
N PHE A 126 6.51 1.06 -11.69
CA PHE A 126 5.10 0.94 -11.30
C PHE A 126 4.15 1.46 -12.39
N ALA A 127 3.00 0.79 -12.50
CA ALA A 127 1.85 1.26 -13.26
C ALA A 127 0.95 2.09 -12.34
N HIS A 128 0.57 3.28 -12.80
CA HIS A 128 -0.45 4.10 -12.15
C HIS A 128 -1.83 3.49 -12.42
N LEU A 129 -2.55 3.11 -11.37
CA LEU A 129 -3.82 2.38 -11.48
C LEU A 129 -5.03 3.23 -11.15
N ALA A 130 -4.94 4.13 -10.17
CA ALA A 130 -6.05 5.02 -9.82
C ALA A 130 -5.55 6.31 -9.18
N ARG A 131 -6.35 7.37 -9.28
CA ARG A 131 -6.16 8.67 -8.60
C ARG A 131 -7.45 9.13 -7.93
N SER A 132 -7.37 10.07 -7.00
CA SER A 132 -8.53 10.75 -6.42
C SER A 132 -8.29 12.26 -6.36
N SER A 133 -9.27 13.03 -5.88
CA SER A 133 -9.09 14.46 -5.65
C SER A 133 -8.08 14.80 -4.54
N THR A 134 -7.67 13.81 -3.74
CA THR A 134 -6.75 13.99 -2.61
C THR A 134 -5.53 13.09 -2.60
N ALA A 135 -5.40 12.16 -3.55
CA ALA A 135 -4.19 11.38 -3.74
C ALA A 135 -3.97 11.19 -5.25
N GLU A 136 -2.89 11.77 -5.80
CA GLU A 136 -2.55 11.56 -7.20
C GLU A 136 -2.26 10.09 -7.46
N ILE A 137 -1.49 9.44 -6.59
CA ILE A 137 -1.16 8.01 -6.68
C ILE A 137 -2.08 7.22 -5.73
N CYS A 138 -3.38 7.21 -6.01
CA CYS A 138 -4.37 6.54 -5.16
C CYS A 138 -4.24 5.01 -5.21
N ALA A 139 -3.84 4.45 -6.37
CA ALA A 139 -3.44 3.04 -6.49
C ALA A 139 -2.30 2.85 -7.49
N MET A 140 -1.41 1.91 -7.20
CA MET A 140 -0.28 1.56 -8.07
C MET A 140 0.03 0.06 -8.02
N LYS A 141 0.74 -0.43 -9.03
CA LYS A 141 1.16 -1.82 -9.13
C LYS A 141 2.57 -1.94 -9.71
N HIS A 142 3.40 -2.82 -9.15
CA HIS A 142 4.71 -3.13 -9.72
C HIS A 142 4.54 -3.86 -11.06
N SER A 143 5.24 -3.45 -12.12
CA SER A 143 5.02 -3.96 -13.48
C SER A 143 5.45 -5.41 -13.66
N GLY A 144 6.44 -5.88 -12.88
CA GLY A 144 6.98 -7.24 -12.97
C GLY A 144 6.68 -8.15 -11.77
N LEU A 145 6.02 -7.65 -10.72
CA LEU A 145 5.80 -8.39 -9.47
C LEU A 145 4.33 -8.25 -9.07
N PRO A 146 3.74 -9.23 -8.37
CA PRO A 146 2.36 -9.18 -7.88
C PRO A 146 2.19 -8.25 -6.66
N ILE A 147 2.78 -7.06 -6.72
CA ILE A 147 2.79 -6.07 -5.64
C ILE A 147 1.88 -4.91 -6.02
N TYR A 148 0.94 -4.60 -5.13
CA TYR A 148 -0.03 -3.53 -5.26
C TYR A 148 0.08 -2.59 -4.06
N GLY A 149 -0.22 -1.31 -4.28
CA GLY A 149 -0.41 -0.36 -3.20
C GLY A 149 -1.69 0.44 -3.43
N VAL A 150 -2.45 0.68 -2.37
CA VAL A 150 -3.64 1.55 -2.36
C VAL A 150 -3.53 2.57 -1.23
N GLN A 151 -3.70 3.85 -1.52
CA GLN A 151 -3.64 4.92 -0.52
C GLN A 151 -4.91 4.97 0.35
N PHE A 152 -6.03 4.44 -0.16
CA PHE A 152 -7.29 4.29 0.55
C PHE A 152 -7.34 3.00 1.39
N HIS A 153 -8.38 2.87 2.22
CA HIS A 153 -8.65 1.73 3.09
C HIS A 153 -9.73 0.81 2.49
N PRO A 154 -9.38 -0.22 1.70
CA PRO A 154 -10.34 -1.17 1.14
C PRO A 154 -11.07 -2.00 2.22
N GLU A 155 -10.54 -2.03 3.45
CA GLU A 155 -11.15 -2.70 4.60
C GLU A 155 -12.27 -1.88 5.26
N ARG A 156 -12.48 -0.63 4.85
CA ARG A 156 -13.56 0.24 5.33
C ARG A 156 -14.66 0.30 4.27
N TYR A 157 -15.87 -0.07 4.67
CA TYR A 157 -17.11 0.06 3.90
C TYR A 157 -17.97 1.18 4.48
#